data_AF-A0A8S9W3R5-F1
#
_entry.id   AF-A0A8S9W3R5-F1
#
_cell.length_a   1.000
_cell.length_b   1.000
_cell.length_c   1.000
_cell.angle_alpha   90.00
_cell.angle_beta   90.00
_cell.angle_gamma   90.00
#
_symmetry.space_group_name_H-M   'P 1'
#
loop_
_entity.id
_entity.type
_entity.pdbx_description
1 polymer ?
#
loop_
_entity_poly.entity_id
_entity_poly.type
_entity_poly.pdbx_seq_one_letter_code
_entity_poly.pdbx_strand_id
1 'polypeptide(L)' 'MADSHGKYIADDAGLAFAWVGFLVYDRVGYQRRAIIGYGGGIDLVDRITNAIPDHTDSA' A
#
# COMPACT_ATOMS: atom_id res chain seq x y z
N MET A 1 0.30 -0.84 6.62
CA MET A 1 -0.16 0.29 5.79
C MET A 1 0.45 1.57 6.31
N ALA A 2 1.13 2.33 5.46
CA ALA A 2 1.69 3.64 5.78
C ALA A 2 2.12 4.39 4.50
N ASP A 3 2.72 5.56 4.67
CA ASP A 3 3.45 6.29 3.63
C ASP A 3 4.83 5.67 3.33
N SER A 4 5.62 6.32 2.49
CA SER A 4 6.89 5.76 1.99
C SER A 4 8.00 5.53 2.97
N HIS A 5 7.92 6.10 4.17
CA HIS A 5 8.86 5.77 5.22
C HIS A 5 8.58 4.38 5.82
N GLY A 6 7.31 3.94 5.81
CA GLY A 6 6.90 2.64 6.34
C GLY A 6 7.40 1.44 5.53
N LYS A 7 7.81 1.65 4.27
CA LYS A 7 8.39 0.62 3.41
C LYS A 7 9.62 -0.03 4.06
N TYR A 8 10.53 0.77 4.60
CA TYR A 8 11.79 0.26 5.15
C TYR A 8 11.57 -0.69 6.34
N ILE A 9 10.54 -0.41 7.16
CA ILE A 9 10.16 -1.26 8.29
C ILE A 9 9.51 -2.55 7.78
N ALA A 10 8.69 -2.47 6.74
CA ALA A 10 8.05 -3.63 6.16
C ALA A 10 9.04 -4.56 5.45
N ASP A 11 10.03 -4.00 4.74
CA ASP A 11 11.10 -4.78 4.10
C ASP A 11 11.97 -5.48 5.15
N ASP A 12 12.34 -4.80 6.25
CA ASP A 12 13.14 -5.38 7.35
C ASP A 12 12.37 -6.48 8.10
N ALA A 13 11.07 -6.29 8.31
CA ALA A 13 10.21 -7.25 9.00
C ALA A 13 9.68 -8.37 8.09
N GLY A 14 9.94 -8.34 6.78
CA GLY A 14 9.38 -9.28 5.82
C GLY A 14 7.85 -9.29 5.81
N LEU A 15 7.24 -8.10 5.78
CA LEU A 15 5.79 -7.92 5.83
C LEU A 15 5.25 -7.42 4.49
N ALA A 16 4.08 -7.92 4.10
CA ALA A 16 3.30 -7.37 3.00
C ALA A 16 2.90 -5.91 3.28
N PHE A 17 3.20 -5.00 2.34
CA PHE A 17 3.01 -3.56 2.54
C PHE A 17 2.06 -2.93 1.52
N ALA A 18 0.95 -2.38 2.02
CA ALA A 18 0.01 -1.58 1.25
C ALA A 18 0.20 -0.08 1.51
N TRP A 19 0.38 0.65 0.42
CA TRP A 19 0.66 2.08 0.34
C TRP A 19 -0.60 2.91 0.55
N VAL A 20 -0.70 3.68 1.64
CA VAL A 20 -1.88 4.49 1.95
C VAL A 20 -1.48 5.71 2.77
N GLY A 21 -1.82 6.92 2.31
CA GLY A 21 -1.56 8.15 3.05
C GLY A 21 -0.93 9.26 2.22
N PHE A 22 -0.25 10.18 2.90
CA PHE A 22 0.39 11.35 2.33
C PHE A 22 1.89 11.12 2.10
N LEU A 23 2.47 11.72 1.05
CA LEU A 23 3.85 11.50 0.59
C LEU A 23 4.16 10.04 0.22
N VAL A 24 3.60 9.60 -0.90
CA VAL A 24 4.07 8.38 -1.61
C VAL A 24 4.99 8.81 -2.74
N TYR A 25 6.31 8.76 -2.53
CA TYR A 25 7.29 9.25 -3.50
C TYR A 25 7.78 8.18 -4.49
N ASP A 26 7.66 6.90 -4.13
CA ASP A 26 8.09 5.77 -4.95
C ASP A 26 7.03 5.32 -5.98
N ARG A 27 5.80 5.87 -5.93
CA ARG A 27 4.72 5.52 -6.88
C ARG A 27 4.04 6.73 -7.50
N VAL A 28 3.91 6.70 -8.82
CA VAL A 28 3.25 7.76 -9.60
C VAL A 28 1.74 7.65 -9.49
N GLY A 29 1.06 8.79 -9.31
CA GLY A 29 -0.41 8.90 -9.39
C GLY A 29 -1.17 8.54 -8.10
N TYR A 30 -0.48 8.18 -7.01
CA TYR A 30 -1.11 7.83 -5.74
C TYR A 30 -1.93 8.95 -5.12
N GLN A 31 -1.53 10.20 -5.36
CA GLN A 31 -2.27 11.42 -4.99
C GLN A 31 -3.67 11.54 -5.61
N ARG A 32 -3.98 10.81 -6.69
CA ARG A 32 -5.29 10.85 -7.36
C ARG A 32 -6.27 9.78 -6.87
N ARG A 33 -5.80 8.86 -6.02
CA ARG A 33 -6.61 7.76 -5.52
C ARG A 33 -7.43 8.25 -4.33
N ALA A 34 -8.73 7.96 -4.35
CA ALA A 34 -9.59 8.25 -3.21
C ALA A 34 -9.24 7.31 -2.06
N ILE A 35 -9.17 7.85 -0.85
CA ILE A 35 -8.97 7.08 0.40
C ILE A 35 -10.24 7.13 1.27
N ILE A 36 -11.21 7.97 0.88
CA ILE A 36 -12.45 8.24 1.61
C ILE A 36 -13.68 7.81 0.79
N GLY A 37 -14.77 7.55 1.50
CA GLY A 37 -16.02 7.06 0.91
C GLY A 37 -15.95 5.61 0.43
N TYR A 38 -17.06 5.11 -0.14
CA TYR A 38 -17.14 3.72 -0.61
C TYR A 38 -16.11 3.39 -1.69
N GLY A 39 -15.84 4.31 -2.61
CA GLY A 39 -14.80 4.14 -3.64
C GLY A 39 -13.40 4.00 -3.05
N GLY A 40 -13.07 4.80 -2.02
CA GLY A 40 -11.79 4.67 -1.31
C GLY A 40 -11.70 3.42 -0.45
N GLY A 41 -12.81 2.99 0.16
CA GLY A 41 -12.87 1.73 0.91
C GLY A 41 -12.63 0.51 0.02
N ILE A 42 -13.22 0.48 -1.18
CA ILE A 42 -13.01 -0.60 -2.15
C ILE A 42 -11.54 -0.61 -2.64
N ASP A 43 -10.98 0.55 -2.99
CA ASP A 43 -9.57 0.66 -3.41
C ASP A 43 -8.59 0.26 -2.27
N LEU A 44 -8.96 0.53 -1.02
CA LEU A 44 -8.20 0.11 0.15
C LEU A 44 -8.19 -1.40 0.33
N VAL A 45 -9.36 -2.04 0.25
CA VAL A 45 -9.48 -3.50 0.37
C VAL A 45 -8.70 -4.19 -0.74
N ASP A 46 -8.84 -3.71 -1.98
CA ASP A 46 -8.11 -4.23 -3.14
C ASP A 46 -6.59 -4.18 -2.95
N ARG A 47 -6.05 -3.06 -2.42
CA ARG A 47 -4.61 -2.96 -2.13
C ARG A 47 -4.13 -3.92 -1.06
N ILE A 48 -4.90 -4.11 0.01
CA ILE A 48 -4.51 -5.04 1.08
C ILE A 48 -4.51 -6.45 0.53
N THR A 49 -5.56 -6.84 -0.19
CA THR A 49 -5.69 -8.18 -0.74
C THR A 49 -4.59 -8.48 -1.75
N ASN A 50 -4.24 -7.55 -2.64
CA ASN A 50 -3.19 -7.76 -3.63
C ASN A 50 -1.77 -7.71 -3.05
N ALA A 51 -1.56 -7.04 -1.92
CA ALA A 51 -0.23 -7.01 -1.27
C ALA A 51 0.21 -8.37 -0.69
N ILE A 52 -0.73 -9.24 -0.33
CA ILE A 52 -0.46 -10.57 0.25
C ILE A 52 0.15 -11.55 -0.78
N PRO A 53 -0.47 -11.80 -1.94
CA PRO A 53 0.10 -12.66 -2.96
C PRO A 53 1.38 -12.07 -3.54
N ASP A 54 1.45 -10.75 -3.77
CA ASP A 54 2.67 -10.08 -4.24
C ASP A 54 3.87 -10.37 -3.32
N HIS A 55 3.65 -10.39 -2.00
CA HIS A 55 4.68 -10.70 -1.02
C HIS A 55 5.05 -12.20 -1.01
N THR A 56 4.07 -13.08 -1.20
CA THR A 56 4.29 -14.54 -1.20
C THR A 56 5.06 -15.00 -2.44
N ASP A 57 4.76 -14.40 -3.61
CA ASP A 57 5.44 -14.72 -4.87
C ASP A 57 6.85 -14.12 -4.97
N SER A 58 7.18 -13.13 -4.12
CA SER A 58 8.48 -12.47 -4.09
C SER A 58 9.49 -13.11 -3.12
N ALA A 59 9.08 -14.16 -2.38
CA ALA A 59 9.89 -14.90 -1.40
C ALA A 59 10.47 -16.20 -2.00
#